data_AF-A0AAN7PBZ6-F1
#
_entry.id   AF-A0AAN7PBZ6-F1
#
_cell.length_a   1.000
_cell.length_b   1.000
_cell.length_c   1.000
_cell.angle_alpha   90.00
_cell.angle_beta   90.00
_cell.angle_gamma   90.00
#
_symmetry.space_group_name_H-M   'P 1'
#
loop_
_entity.id
_entity.type
_entity.pdbx_description
1 polymer ?
#
loop_
_entity_poly.entity_id
_entity_poly.type
_entity_poly.pdbx_seq_one_letter_code
_entity_poly.pdbx_strand_id
1 'polypeptide(L)'
;MWDRLKTLSNVCDQVELDDFVSIDEDVVITEYPDDNGILYCVSKENTQNSSDHEEEEEEDDMINKPSETEMMKAFETIRRGFQCQENVPNGIFNALSKCETYYEHKLIINRLYTYISKRFNDKMISIEACGIYTFLLAIVGEICIIFKVFDSILALLQTIRTVLEPFFLSYEPQTLSEKFGSWALVTGATDGIGKAYAKELAGRGVNIVLVSRSETKLKATAQEIEISFKVKTKIISVDFSLGPKAIEVVKSQLEDLPIGILVNNVGKQYCYPMYLEEVPEQELWDIIKINVGAVTMMTRLLVKGMKDRNRGAIVNVSSGAECQPLPLMNVYAASKVYIKYFTEALREEYAEHGVTVQHLSPFFINTKMNHFSDKLQETSLLVPDATTYAKYAVSTLGKINHSTGYWVHGIQHFFTTIPPVWIRMKIGLYLNKSFREDYFRQLKINN
;
A
#
# COMPACT_ATOMS: atom_id res chain seq x y z
N MET A 1 -64.59 -18.77 -14.26
CA MET A 1 -65.11 -19.72 -13.23
C MET A 1 -66.56 -20.03 -13.51
N TRP A 2 -67.38 -19.00 -13.77
CA TRP A 2 -68.74 -19.11 -14.31
C TRP A 2 -68.81 -19.99 -15.59
N ASP A 3 -67.92 -19.80 -16.56
CA ASP A 3 -67.87 -20.65 -17.77
C ASP A 3 -67.47 -22.11 -17.54
N ARG A 4 -66.79 -22.40 -16.41
CA ARG A 4 -66.38 -23.75 -16.03
C ARG A 4 -67.48 -24.52 -15.29
N LEU A 5 -68.51 -23.82 -14.79
CA LEU A 5 -69.71 -24.43 -14.21
C LEU A 5 -70.72 -24.82 -15.30
N LYS A 6 -70.81 -24.03 -16.39
CA LYS A 6 -71.62 -24.36 -17.58
C LYS A 6 -71.21 -25.67 -18.28
N THR A 7 -69.95 -26.09 -18.15
CA THR A 7 -69.40 -27.27 -18.84
C THR A 7 -69.60 -28.59 -18.08
N LEU A 8 -70.10 -28.56 -16.84
CA LEU A 8 -70.24 -29.74 -15.97
C LEU A 8 -71.66 -30.33 -15.94
N SER A 9 -72.61 -29.83 -16.74
CA SER A 9 -74.03 -30.20 -16.69
C SER A 9 -74.42 -31.52 -17.38
N ASN A 10 -73.48 -32.40 -17.73
CA ASN A 10 -73.80 -33.70 -18.37
C ASN A 10 -74.00 -34.85 -17.38
N VAL A 11 -74.80 -34.65 -16.33
CA VAL A 11 -75.43 -35.77 -15.59
C VAL A 11 -76.84 -35.39 -15.12
N CYS A 12 -77.82 -36.09 -15.69
CA CYS A 12 -79.26 -36.13 -15.40
C CYS A 12 -80.13 -34.97 -15.90
N ASP A 13 -80.92 -35.32 -16.93
CA ASP A 13 -82.06 -34.59 -17.48
C ASP A 13 -83.10 -34.20 -16.41
N GLN A 14 -83.74 -33.05 -16.63
CA GLN A 14 -84.81 -32.39 -15.87
C GLN A 14 -84.43 -31.35 -14.80
N VAL A 15 -83.58 -30.38 -15.16
CA VAL A 15 -83.78 -28.98 -14.74
C VAL A 15 -83.48 -28.11 -15.97
N GLU A 16 -84.51 -27.51 -16.57
CA GLU A 16 -84.33 -26.52 -17.64
C GLU A 16 -83.70 -25.26 -17.05
N LEU A 17 -82.73 -24.71 -17.78
CA LEU A 17 -81.86 -23.61 -17.33
C LEU A 17 -82.54 -22.23 -17.29
N ASP A 18 -83.83 -22.16 -17.61
CA ASP A 18 -84.62 -20.93 -17.62
C ASP A 18 -85.18 -20.57 -16.22
N ASP A 19 -85.08 -21.46 -15.22
CA ASP A 19 -85.54 -21.20 -13.84
C ASP A 19 -84.60 -20.31 -12.99
N PHE A 20 -83.41 -19.98 -13.49
CA PHE A 20 -82.46 -19.09 -12.79
C PHE A 20 -82.25 -17.73 -13.46
N VAL A 21 -83.03 -17.43 -14.49
CA VAL A 21 -83.16 -16.08 -15.07
C VAL A 21 -84.57 -15.56 -14.83
N SER A 22 -85.00 -15.52 -13.57
CA SER A 22 -85.70 -14.36 -13.02
C SER A 22 -85.68 -14.50 -11.49
N ILE A 23 -84.92 -13.65 -10.81
CA ILE A 23 -85.45 -13.11 -9.56
C ILE A 23 -86.27 -11.91 -10.02
N ASP A 24 -87.45 -12.21 -10.57
CA ASP A 24 -88.53 -11.24 -10.63
C ASP A 24 -88.83 -10.76 -9.22
N GLU A 25 -89.28 -9.51 -9.14
CA GLU A 25 -89.46 -8.66 -7.97
C GLU A 25 -90.49 -9.16 -6.92
N ASP A 26 -90.95 -10.42 -6.99
CA ASP A 26 -92.11 -10.91 -6.24
C ASP A 26 -91.78 -11.90 -5.10
N VAL A 27 -90.56 -11.83 -4.54
CA VAL A 27 -90.20 -12.59 -3.33
C VAL A 27 -90.45 -11.77 -2.07
N VAL A 28 -91.56 -12.04 -1.38
CA VAL A 28 -91.83 -11.49 -0.05
C VAL A 28 -91.15 -12.34 1.03
N ILE A 29 -90.21 -11.75 1.76
CA ILE A 29 -89.55 -12.39 2.91
C ILE A 29 -90.34 -12.05 4.18
N THR A 30 -90.82 -13.07 4.92
CA THR A 30 -91.51 -12.84 6.21
C THR A 30 -90.68 -13.36 7.38
N GLU A 31 -90.53 -12.53 8.42
CA GLU A 31 -89.75 -12.79 9.64
C GLU A 31 -90.58 -13.49 10.72
N TYR A 32 -90.03 -14.56 11.31
CA TYR A 32 -90.55 -15.18 12.53
C TYR A 32 -89.46 -15.18 13.62
N PRO A 33 -89.70 -14.60 14.81
CA PRO A 33 -88.76 -14.69 15.92
C PRO A 33 -88.81 -16.08 16.56
N ASP A 34 -87.65 -16.72 16.70
CA ASP A 34 -87.42 -17.91 17.54
C ASP A 34 -86.35 -17.58 18.61
N ASP A 35 -86.27 -18.38 19.67
CA ASP A 35 -85.47 -18.15 20.88
C ASP A 35 -83.94 -18.06 20.62
N ASN A 36 -83.46 -18.36 19.40
CA ASN A 36 -82.06 -18.19 18.98
C ASN A 36 -81.86 -17.19 17.82
N GLY A 37 -82.90 -16.42 17.45
CA GLY A 37 -82.84 -15.40 16.38
C GLY A 37 -83.91 -15.58 15.31
N ILE A 38 -84.04 -14.56 14.44
CA ILE A 38 -85.13 -14.44 13.46
C ILE A 38 -84.94 -15.40 12.28
N LEU A 39 -85.97 -16.19 11.98
CA LEU A 39 -86.06 -17.07 10.82
C LEU A 39 -86.80 -16.37 9.68
N TYR A 40 -86.31 -16.54 8.44
CA TYR A 40 -86.89 -15.92 7.24
C TYR A 40 -87.35 -17.01 6.26
N CYS A 41 -88.61 -16.95 5.81
CA CYS A 41 -89.18 -17.86 4.79
C CYS A 41 -89.56 -17.09 3.51
N VAL A 42 -89.41 -17.76 2.35
CA VAL A 42 -89.59 -17.21 0.99
C VAL A 42 -90.45 -18.17 0.13
N SER A 43 -91.44 -17.65 -0.62
CA SER A 43 -92.26 -18.36 -1.63
C SER A 43 -92.46 -17.54 -2.91
N LYS A 44 -92.73 -18.18 -4.08
CA LYS A 44 -92.75 -17.55 -5.43
C LYS A 44 -94.09 -17.74 -6.18
N GLU A 45 -94.60 -16.70 -6.86
CA GLU A 45 -95.70 -16.75 -7.86
C GLU A 45 -95.14 -16.74 -9.31
N ASN A 46 -95.95 -17.18 -10.29
CA ASN A 46 -95.51 -17.71 -11.60
C ASN A 46 -96.11 -16.88 -12.77
N THR A 47 -95.34 -16.52 -13.83
CA THR A 47 -95.65 -16.74 -15.29
C THR A 47 -94.77 -15.97 -16.33
N GLN A 48 -94.15 -16.73 -17.26
CA GLN A 48 -94.10 -16.69 -18.77
C GLN A 48 -93.51 -15.55 -19.66
N ASN A 49 -92.54 -15.98 -20.51
CA ASN A 49 -92.41 -15.92 -22.01
C ASN A 49 -91.45 -14.95 -22.77
N SER A 50 -90.55 -15.60 -23.56
CA SER A 50 -90.19 -15.45 -24.99
C SER A 50 -89.21 -14.39 -25.58
N SER A 51 -88.13 -14.94 -26.18
CA SER A 51 -87.57 -14.77 -27.55
C SER A 51 -86.78 -13.52 -28.04
N ASP A 52 -85.60 -13.84 -28.59
CA ASP A 52 -84.95 -13.38 -29.85
C ASP A 52 -84.10 -12.08 -29.96
N HIS A 53 -82.89 -12.30 -30.52
CA HIS A 53 -82.08 -11.50 -31.45
C HIS A 53 -81.17 -10.31 -31.04
N GLU A 54 -79.98 -10.36 -31.67
CA GLU A 54 -79.12 -9.29 -32.21
C GLU A 54 -78.10 -8.53 -31.33
N GLU A 55 -77.01 -8.16 -32.01
CA GLU A 55 -75.81 -7.48 -31.53
C GLU A 55 -76.10 -6.04 -31.07
N GLU A 56 -75.49 -5.60 -29.96
CA GLU A 56 -75.28 -4.17 -29.70
C GLU A 56 -74.10 -3.92 -28.74
N GLU A 57 -73.40 -2.81 -29.01
CA GLU A 57 -72.36 -2.18 -28.18
C GLU A 57 -72.97 -1.57 -26.90
N GLU A 58 -72.23 -1.56 -25.78
CA GLU A 58 -72.22 -0.56 -24.67
C GLU A 58 -71.54 -1.21 -23.43
N GLU A 59 -70.48 -0.62 -22.88
CA GLU A 59 -70.45 0.31 -21.73
C GLU A 59 -71.05 -0.22 -20.42
N ASP A 60 -70.25 -0.07 -19.36
CA ASP A 60 -70.51 -0.25 -17.92
C ASP A 60 -70.83 -1.64 -17.34
N ASP A 61 -69.95 -2.11 -16.45
CA ASP A 61 -70.29 -2.05 -15.02
C ASP A 61 -69.07 -2.45 -14.17
N MET A 62 -68.60 -1.53 -13.33
CA MET A 62 -67.72 -1.86 -12.21
C MET A 62 -68.49 -2.74 -11.23
N ILE A 63 -68.45 -4.06 -11.47
CA ILE A 63 -68.80 -5.05 -10.46
C ILE A 63 -67.80 -4.84 -9.32
N ASN A 64 -68.27 -4.19 -8.25
CA ASN A 64 -67.53 -3.91 -7.03
C ASN A 64 -67.04 -5.25 -6.47
N LYS A 65 -65.80 -5.65 -6.80
CA LYS A 65 -65.28 -6.95 -6.40
C LYS A 65 -65.14 -6.96 -4.88
N PRO A 66 -65.79 -7.89 -4.17
CA PRO A 66 -65.69 -7.97 -2.72
C PRO A 66 -64.21 -8.13 -2.32
N SER A 67 -63.79 -7.42 -1.28
CA SER A 67 -62.45 -7.53 -0.73
C SER A 67 -62.16 -8.97 -0.30
N GLU A 68 -60.88 -9.39 -0.28
CA GLU A 68 -60.52 -10.78 0.10
C GLU A 68 -61.04 -11.14 1.50
N THR A 69 -61.20 -10.17 2.39
CA THR A 69 -61.79 -10.35 3.73
C THR A 69 -63.31 -10.53 3.68
N GLU A 70 -64.01 -9.85 2.78
CA GLU A 70 -65.46 -10.00 2.58
C GLU A 70 -65.80 -11.34 1.92
N MET A 71 -64.99 -11.79 0.96
CA MET A 71 -65.15 -13.13 0.37
C MET A 71 -64.98 -14.24 1.40
N MET A 72 -63.97 -14.13 2.29
CA MET A 72 -63.78 -15.12 3.35
C MET A 72 -64.94 -15.15 4.35
N LYS A 73 -65.49 -13.99 4.72
CA LYS A 73 -66.69 -13.91 5.56
C LYS A 73 -67.91 -14.55 4.88
N ALA A 74 -68.12 -14.29 3.60
CA ALA A 74 -69.20 -14.91 2.83
C ALA A 74 -69.07 -16.44 2.77
N PHE A 75 -67.86 -16.97 2.57
CA PHE A 75 -67.60 -18.41 2.60
C PHE A 75 -67.88 -19.03 3.98
N GLU A 76 -67.51 -18.35 5.06
CA GLU A 76 -67.79 -18.79 6.44
C GLU A 76 -69.31 -18.81 6.73
N THR A 77 -70.05 -17.80 6.28
CA THR A 77 -71.51 -17.73 6.43
C THR A 77 -72.20 -18.84 5.65
N ILE A 78 -71.81 -19.08 4.40
CA ILE A 78 -72.33 -20.17 3.57
C ILE A 78 -72.05 -21.53 4.22
N ARG A 79 -70.84 -21.73 4.75
CA ARG A 79 -70.45 -22.96 5.46
C ARG A 79 -71.31 -23.21 6.70
N ARG A 80 -71.60 -22.18 7.48
CA ARG A 80 -72.47 -22.30 8.67
C ARG A 80 -73.92 -22.61 8.30
N GLY A 81 -74.44 -22.04 7.22
CA GLY A 81 -75.77 -22.37 6.70
C GLY A 81 -75.91 -23.84 6.29
N PHE A 82 -74.86 -24.42 5.68
CA PHE A 82 -74.84 -25.83 5.29
C PHE A 82 -74.65 -26.81 6.46
N GLN A 83 -74.22 -26.36 7.65
CA GLN A 83 -74.14 -27.23 8.83
C GLN A 83 -75.52 -27.52 9.48
N CYS A 84 -76.57 -26.81 9.07
CA CYS A 84 -77.92 -26.95 9.63
C CYS A 84 -78.89 -27.78 8.77
N GLN A 85 -78.46 -28.33 7.63
CA GLN A 85 -79.29 -29.20 6.79
C GLN A 85 -78.84 -30.66 6.88
N GLU A 86 -79.78 -31.56 7.18
CA GLU A 86 -79.58 -33.01 7.02
C GLU A 86 -79.65 -33.35 5.52
N ASN A 87 -78.50 -33.70 4.93
CA ASN A 87 -78.25 -34.08 3.52
C ASN A 87 -77.74 -32.98 2.58
N VAL A 88 -76.56 -32.44 2.87
CA VAL A 88 -75.78 -31.66 1.89
C VAL A 88 -74.91 -32.62 1.02
N PRO A 89 -74.95 -32.53 -0.31
CA PRO A 89 -74.11 -33.36 -1.19
C PRO A 89 -72.60 -33.10 -0.98
N ASN A 90 -71.83 -34.18 -0.81
CA ASN A 90 -70.37 -34.13 -0.57
C ASN A 90 -69.55 -33.32 -1.60
N GLY A 91 -70.10 -33.10 -2.81
CA GLY A 91 -69.46 -32.29 -3.85
C GLY A 91 -69.33 -30.81 -3.50
N ILE A 92 -70.32 -30.24 -2.79
CA ILE A 92 -70.33 -28.81 -2.43
C ILE A 92 -69.33 -28.54 -1.31
N PHE A 93 -69.26 -29.42 -0.31
CA PHE A 93 -68.31 -29.31 0.79
C PHE A 93 -66.85 -29.38 0.30
N ASN A 94 -66.57 -30.27 -0.67
CA ASN A 94 -65.25 -30.37 -1.30
C ASN A 94 -64.88 -29.15 -2.16
N ALA A 95 -65.85 -28.48 -2.79
CA ALA A 95 -65.61 -27.26 -3.55
C ALA A 95 -65.25 -26.09 -2.60
N LEU A 96 -66.00 -25.93 -1.51
CA LEU A 96 -65.76 -24.90 -0.50
C LEU A 96 -64.40 -25.06 0.19
N SER A 97 -64.04 -26.28 0.58
CA SER A 97 -62.73 -26.58 1.18
C SER A 97 -61.56 -26.26 0.23
N LYS A 98 -61.71 -26.54 -1.08
CA LYS A 98 -60.70 -26.19 -2.08
C LYS A 98 -60.54 -24.68 -2.27
N CYS A 99 -61.61 -23.90 -2.15
CA CYS A 99 -61.56 -22.44 -2.22
C CYS A 99 -60.84 -21.83 -1.01
N GLU A 100 -61.07 -22.37 0.19
CA GLU A 100 -60.39 -21.96 1.43
C GLU A 100 -58.87 -22.17 1.33
N THR A 101 -58.45 -23.36 0.88
CA THR A 101 -57.01 -23.66 0.68
C THR A 101 -56.35 -22.75 -0.36
N TYR A 102 -57.08 -22.38 -1.43
CA TYR A 102 -56.57 -21.49 -2.47
C TYR A 102 -56.26 -20.09 -1.94
N TYR A 103 -57.15 -19.52 -1.12
CA TYR A 103 -56.95 -18.18 -0.56
C TYR A 103 -55.88 -18.13 0.52
N GLU A 104 -55.76 -19.15 1.37
CA GLU A 104 -54.65 -19.23 2.33
C GLU A 104 -53.28 -19.28 1.61
N HIS A 105 -53.17 -20.07 0.54
CA HIS A 105 -51.95 -20.12 -0.26
C HIS A 105 -51.63 -18.77 -0.92
N LYS A 106 -52.63 -18.05 -1.42
CA LYS A 106 -52.44 -16.72 -2.02
C LYS A 106 -51.96 -15.69 -1.00
N LEU A 107 -52.46 -15.73 0.24
CA LEU A 107 -52.04 -14.85 1.32
C LEU A 107 -50.58 -15.08 1.74
N ILE A 108 -50.17 -16.36 1.82
CA ILE A 108 -48.79 -16.76 2.12
C ILE A 108 -47.84 -16.28 1.02
N ILE A 109 -48.21 -16.45 -0.26
CA ILE A 109 -47.42 -15.99 -1.40
C ILE A 109 -47.23 -14.47 -1.38
N ASN A 110 -48.28 -13.69 -1.08
CA ASN A 110 -48.18 -12.23 -0.99
C ASN A 110 -47.26 -11.76 0.15
N ARG A 111 -47.29 -12.43 1.30
CA ARG A 111 -46.36 -12.15 2.41
C ARG A 111 -44.92 -12.49 2.03
N LEU A 112 -44.72 -13.62 1.34
CA LEU A 112 -43.40 -14.02 0.84
C LEU A 112 -42.85 -13.03 -0.18
N TYR A 113 -43.69 -12.57 -1.12
CA TYR A 113 -43.33 -11.58 -2.13
C TYR A 113 -42.90 -10.25 -1.48
N THR A 114 -43.66 -9.76 -0.51
CA THR A 114 -43.34 -8.50 0.21
C THR A 114 -42.03 -8.61 1.00
N TYR A 115 -41.79 -9.76 1.64
CA TYR A 115 -40.55 -10.03 2.37
C TYR A 115 -39.33 -10.11 1.44
N ILE A 116 -39.47 -10.80 0.30
CA ILE A 116 -38.41 -10.91 -0.71
C ILE A 116 -38.11 -9.55 -1.33
N SER A 117 -39.14 -8.77 -1.69
CA SER A 117 -39.00 -7.42 -2.27
C SER A 117 -38.21 -6.48 -1.34
N LYS A 118 -38.56 -6.44 -0.05
CA LYS A 118 -37.87 -5.61 0.94
C LYS A 118 -36.40 -6.01 1.09
N ARG A 119 -36.10 -7.31 1.14
CA ARG A 119 -34.73 -7.82 1.27
C ARG A 119 -33.87 -7.62 0.01
N PHE A 120 -34.50 -7.53 -1.16
CA PHE A 120 -33.82 -7.17 -2.41
C PHE A 120 -33.47 -5.68 -2.46
N ASN A 121 -34.38 -4.79 -2.06
CA ASN A 121 -34.12 -3.35 -2.03
C ASN A 121 -33.01 -2.96 -1.05
N ASP A 122 -32.99 -3.53 0.16
CA ASP A 122 -31.93 -3.26 1.14
C ASP A 122 -30.54 -3.70 0.64
N LYS A 123 -30.48 -4.80 -0.13
CA LYS A 123 -29.23 -5.25 -0.77
C LYS A 123 -28.82 -4.37 -1.95
N MET A 124 -29.77 -3.85 -2.73
CA MET A 124 -29.46 -2.94 -3.85
C MET A 124 -28.81 -1.64 -3.35
N ILE A 125 -29.35 -1.03 -2.28
CA ILE A 125 -28.79 0.19 -1.68
C ILE A 125 -27.35 -0.03 -1.16
N SER A 126 -27.09 -1.22 -0.60
CA SER A 126 -25.73 -1.62 -0.19
C SER A 126 -24.76 -1.80 -1.36
N ILE A 127 -25.24 -2.16 -2.55
CA ILE A 127 -24.41 -2.35 -3.74
C ILE A 127 -24.05 -1.01 -4.39
N GLU A 128 -24.98 -0.05 -4.43
CA GLU A 128 -24.72 1.30 -4.98
C GLU A 128 -23.70 2.08 -4.15
N ALA A 129 -23.80 2.02 -2.81
CA ALA A 129 -22.80 2.62 -1.93
C ALA A 129 -21.41 2.00 -2.13
N CYS A 130 -21.34 0.68 -2.34
CA CYS A 130 -20.08 -0.03 -2.63
C CYS A 130 -19.44 0.43 -3.95
N GLY A 131 -20.26 0.76 -4.96
CA GLY A 131 -19.82 1.31 -6.25
C GLY A 131 -19.11 2.67 -6.14
N ILE A 132 -19.62 3.57 -5.29
CA ILE A 132 -19.01 4.89 -5.09
C ILE A 132 -17.66 4.77 -4.38
N TYR A 133 -17.56 3.97 -3.32
CA TYR A 133 -16.29 3.77 -2.60
C TYR A 133 -15.22 3.10 -3.47
N THR A 134 -15.62 2.09 -4.25
CA THR A 134 -14.70 1.41 -5.18
C THR A 134 -14.22 2.33 -6.29
N PHE A 135 -15.10 3.19 -6.83
CA PHE A 135 -14.72 4.21 -7.81
C PHE A 135 -13.75 5.26 -7.24
N LEU A 136 -14.01 5.76 -6.02
CA LEU A 136 -13.09 6.70 -5.35
C LEU A 136 -11.73 6.06 -5.07
N LEU A 137 -11.69 4.80 -4.60
CA LEU A 137 -10.45 4.05 -4.39
C LEU A 137 -9.70 3.80 -5.71
N ALA A 138 -10.42 3.54 -6.81
CA ALA A 138 -9.83 3.38 -8.13
C ALA A 138 -9.17 4.68 -8.61
N ILE A 139 -9.83 5.84 -8.47
CA ILE A 139 -9.26 7.15 -8.81
C ILE A 139 -8.00 7.43 -7.98
N VAL A 140 -8.06 7.21 -6.66
CA VAL A 140 -6.87 7.40 -5.80
C VAL A 140 -5.75 6.45 -6.22
N GLY A 141 -6.08 5.19 -6.54
CA GLY A 141 -5.14 4.21 -7.07
C GLY A 141 -4.50 4.64 -8.38
N GLU A 142 -5.29 5.12 -9.35
CA GLU A 142 -4.81 5.65 -10.63
C GLU A 142 -3.89 6.85 -10.42
N ILE A 143 -4.27 7.81 -9.58
CA ILE A 143 -3.45 8.97 -9.25
C ILE A 143 -2.13 8.51 -8.61
N CYS A 144 -2.15 7.59 -7.65
CA CYS A 144 -0.95 7.04 -7.03
C CYS A 144 -0.05 6.31 -8.05
N ILE A 145 -0.63 5.56 -8.97
CA ILE A 145 0.12 4.87 -10.04
C ILE A 145 0.74 5.90 -10.98
N ILE A 146 0.00 6.93 -11.39
CA ILE A 146 0.50 8.01 -12.26
C ILE A 146 1.68 8.72 -11.60
N PHE A 147 1.56 9.13 -10.33
CA PHE A 147 2.68 9.73 -9.60
C PHE A 147 3.85 8.77 -9.49
N LYS A 148 3.61 7.49 -9.20
CA LYS A 148 4.70 6.51 -9.08
C LYS A 148 5.40 6.25 -10.40
N VAL A 149 4.66 6.17 -11.50
CA VAL A 149 5.19 6.03 -12.86
C VAL A 149 5.95 7.28 -13.24
N PHE A 150 5.42 8.47 -12.96
CA PHE A 150 6.10 9.74 -13.21
C PHE A 150 7.42 9.85 -12.45
N ASP A 151 7.43 9.57 -11.14
CA ASP A 151 8.64 9.52 -10.33
C ASP A 151 9.64 8.49 -10.86
N SER A 152 9.15 7.33 -11.32
CA SER A 152 10.00 6.28 -11.89
C SER A 152 10.61 6.70 -13.23
N ILE A 153 9.85 7.39 -14.08
CA ILE A 153 10.32 7.96 -15.35
C ILE A 153 11.35 9.06 -15.09
N LEU A 154 11.07 9.99 -14.16
CA LEU A 154 12.02 11.04 -13.78
C LEU A 154 13.32 10.44 -13.23
N ALA A 155 13.22 9.44 -12.35
CA ALA A 155 14.38 8.73 -11.82
C ALA A 155 15.18 8.01 -12.93
N LEU A 156 14.49 7.39 -13.90
CA LEU A 156 15.12 6.76 -15.05
C LEU A 156 15.83 7.79 -15.94
N LEU A 157 15.17 8.91 -16.26
CA LEU A 157 15.76 9.99 -17.06
C LEU A 157 16.97 10.61 -16.36
N GLN A 158 16.90 10.81 -15.05
CA GLN A 158 18.03 11.30 -14.26
C GLN A 158 19.19 10.31 -14.22
N THR A 159 18.90 9.00 -14.17
CA THR A 159 19.91 7.94 -14.26
C THR A 159 20.55 7.88 -15.63
N ILE A 160 19.75 7.92 -16.71
CA ILE A 160 20.25 7.96 -18.09
C ILE A 160 21.12 9.19 -18.28
N ARG A 161 20.64 10.37 -17.88
CA ARG A 161 21.42 11.61 -17.91
C ARG A 161 22.74 11.43 -17.16
N THR A 162 22.73 10.87 -15.96
CA THR A 162 23.94 10.62 -15.17
C THR A 162 24.93 9.68 -15.83
N VAL A 163 24.44 8.61 -16.45
CA VAL A 163 25.30 7.63 -17.13
C VAL A 163 25.91 8.25 -18.37
N LEU A 164 25.12 9.02 -19.14
CA LEU A 164 25.53 9.60 -20.41
C LEU A 164 26.30 10.93 -20.27
N GLU A 165 26.01 11.75 -19.25
CA GLU A 165 26.60 13.08 -19.03
C GLU A 165 28.14 13.05 -18.93
N PRO A 166 28.79 12.08 -18.26
CA PRO A 166 30.24 11.93 -18.31
C PRO A 166 30.81 11.65 -19.70
N PHE A 167 30.07 10.95 -20.58
CA PHE A 167 30.51 10.60 -21.93
C PHE A 167 30.30 11.75 -22.94
N PHE A 168 29.25 12.56 -22.77
CA PHE A 168 28.89 13.63 -23.72
C PHE A 168 29.25 15.05 -23.24
N LEU A 169 29.33 15.27 -21.93
CA LEU A 169 29.60 16.56 -21.29
C LEU A 169 30.80 16.38 -20.33
N SER A 170 31.96 16.02 -20.88
CA SER A 170 33.21 15.94 -20.10
C SER A 170 33.76 17.32 -19.69
N TYR A 171 33.11 18.42 -20.08
CA TYR A 171 33.48 19.77 -19.69
C TYR A 171 32.69 20.21 -18.45
N GLU A 172 33.28 20.02 -17.27
CA GLU A 172 32.86 20.80 -16.10
C GLU A 172 33.49 22.20 -16.23
N PRO A 173 32.69 23.28 -16.34
CA PRO A 173 33.22 24.62 -16.53
C PRO A 173 33.98 25.16 -15.30
N GLN A 174 33.89 24.48 -14.15
CA GLN A 174 34.57 24.83 -12.91
C GLN A 174 35.12 23.56 -12.26
N THR A 175 36.31 23.65 -11.69
CA THR A 175 36.90 22.59 -10.87
C THR A 175 36.16 22.44 -9.54
N LEU A 176 36.29 21.28 -8.87
CA LEU A 176 35.67 21.07 -7.56
C LEU A 176 36.18 22.07 -6.50
N SER A 177 37.44 22.47 -6.59
CA SER A 177 38.05 23.44 -5.68
C SER A 177 37.50 24.85 -5.87
N GLU A 178 37.19 25.24 -7.11
CA GLU A 178 36.50 26.50 -7.43
C GLU A 178 35.02 26.44 -7.00
N LYS A 179 34.35 25.33 -7.26
CA LYS A 179 32.91 25.17 -6.99
C LYS A 179 32.58 25.06 -5.50
N PHE A 180 33.41 24.38 -4.71
CA PHE A 180 33.10 24.09 -3.29
C PHE A 180 34.12 24.64 -2.31
N GLY A 181 35.38 24.83 -2.71
CA GLY A 181 36.47 25.32 -1.88
C GLY A 181 37.71 24.43 -1.98
N SER A 182 38.88 24.98 -1.62
CA SER A 182 40.17 24.36 -1.88
C SER A 182 40.55 23.21 -0.95
N TRP A 183 39.79 22.98 0.13
CA TRP A 183 40.03 21.91 1.10
C TRP A 183 38.82 20.98 1.24
N ALA A 184 39.08 19.68 1.27
CA ALA A 184 38.13 18.64 1.62
C ALA A 184 38.53 17.93 2.91
N LEU A 185 37.58 17.71 3.82
CA LEU A 185 37.77 16.86 4.98
C LEU A 185 37.13 15.50 4.73
N VAL A 186 37.93 14.43 4.81
CA VAL A 186 37.45 13.05 4.63
C VAL A 186 37.62 12.27 5.94
N THR A 187 36.50 11.73 6.45
CA THR A 187 36.51 10.87 7.64
C THR A 187 36.68 9.40 7.25
N GLY A 188 37.40 8.62 8.07
CA GLY A 188 37.74 7.24 7.73
C GLY A 188 38.72 7.12 6.55
N ALA A 189 39.63 8.09 6.40
CA ALA A 189 40.41 8.28 5.17
C ALA A 189 41.66 7.40 5.00
N THR A 190 41.85 6.39 5.86
CA THR A 190 43.06 5.54 5.85
C THR A 190 42.89 4.20 5.15
N ASP A 191 41.65 3.82 4.79
CA ASP A 191 41.35 2.55 4.15
C ASP A 191 40.07 2.63 3.32
N GLY A 192 39.82 1.61 2.50
CA GLY A 192 38.59 1.42 1.74
C GLY A 192 38.13 2.66 0.95
N ILE A 193 36.82 2.91 1.00
CA ILE A 193 36.16 4.01 0.27
C ILE A 193 36.77 5.36 0.65
N GLY A 194 36.95 5.64 1.94
CA GLY A 194 37.46 6.95 2.40
C GLY A 194 38.83 7.29 1.84
N LYS A 195 39.77 6.33 1.85
CA LYS A 195 41.10 6.53 1.27
C LYS A 195 41.01 6.77 -0.24
N ALA A 196 40.24 5.95 -0.95
CA ALA A 196 40.08 6.08 -2.39
C ALA A 196 39.39 7.41 -2.78
N TYR A 197 38.38 7.83 -2.04
CA TYR A 197 37.67 9.10 -2.23
C TYR A 197 38.59 10.30 -1.99
N ALA A 198 39.43 10.25 -0.95
CA ALA A 198 40.46 11.26 -0.69
C ALA A 198 41.46 11.37 -1.84
N LYS A 199 41.94 10.24 -2.39
CA LYS A 199 42.84 10.23 -3.54
C LYS A 199 42.19 10.78 -4.80
N GLU A 200 40.92 10.45 -5.07
CA GLU A 200 40.19 10.97 -6.24
C GLU A 200 39.95 12.49 -6.13
N LEU A 201 39.59 13.00 -4.95
CA LEU A 201 39.49 14.45 -4.72
C LEU A 201 40.85 15.16 -4.90
N ALA A 202 41.92 14.56 -4.40
CA ALA A 202 43.28 15.08 -4.58
C ALA A 202 43.70 15.10 -6.05
N GLY A 203 43.38 14.05 -6.81
CA GLY A 203 43.60 13.99 -8.26
C GLY A 203 42.86 15.07 -9.05
N ARG A 204 41.85 15.70 -8.46
CA ARG A 204 41.12 16.86 -8.99
C ARG A 204 41.59 18.20 -8.41
N GLY A 205 42.75 18.22 -7.75
CA GLY A 205 43.40 19.44 -7.25
C GLY A 205 42.86 19.96 -5.90
N VAL A 206 42.12 19.15 -5.15
CA VAL A 206 41.60 19.53 -3.81
C VAL A 206 42.59 19.13 -2.72
N ASN A 207 42.91 20.03 -1.80
CA ASN A 207 43.73 19.73 -0.63
C ASN A 207 42.93 18.88 0.38
N ILE A 208 43.58 17.96 1.10
CA ILE A 208 42.85 16.95 1.88
C ILE A 208 43.19 17.02 3.37
N VAL A 209 42.17 17.19 4.21
CA VAL A 209 42.22 16.87 5.64
C VAL A 209 41.79 15.42 5.83
N LEU A 210 42.72 14.56 6.23
CA LEU A 210 42.51 13.14 6.47
C LEU A 210 42.21 12.90 7.96
N VAL A 211 41.04 12.34 8.26
CA VAL A 211 40.62 12.06 9.64
C VAL A 211 40.41 10.56 9.83
N SER A 212 41.13 9.95 10.78
CA SER A 212 41.02 8.51 11.11
C SER A 212 41.69 8.21 12.45
N ARG A 213 41.62 6.95 12.91
CA ARG A 213 42.15 6.51 14.22
C ARG A 213 43.65 6.27 14.25
N SER A 214 44.23 5.84 13.12
CA SER A 214 45.62 5.38 13.06
C SER A 214 46.51 6.47 12.47
N GLU A 215 47.29 7.12 13.33
CA GLU A 215 48.22 8.18 12.93
C GLU A 215 49.25 7.67 11.91
N THR A 216 49.79 6.47 12.10
CA THR A 216 50.76 5.87 11.16
C THR A 216 50.17 5.70 9.75
N LYS A 217 48.92 5.18 9.65
CA LYS A 217 48.24 5.03 8.36
C LYS A 217 47.86 6.38 7.75
N LEU A 218 47.52 7.36 8.58
CA LEU A 218 47.25 8.73 8.14
C LEU A 218 48.49 9.34 7.51
N LYS A 219 49.66 9.28 8.18
CA LYS A 219 50.94 9.78 7.65
C LYS A 219 51.30 9.12 6.31
N ALA A 220 51.17 7.80 6.21
CA ALA A 220 51.44 7.08 4.97
C ALA A 220 50.50 7.51 3.83
N THR A 221 49.19 7.65 4.13
CA THR A 221 48.19 8.07 3.12
C THR A 221 48.39 9.52 2.69
N ALA A 222 48.72 10.41 3.64
CA ALA A 222 49.07 11.81 3.37
C ALA A 222 50.25 11.91 2.41
N GLN A 223 51.36 11.25 2.72
CA GLN A 223 52.55 11.21 1.87
C GLN A 223 52.24 10.69 0.46
N GLU A 224 51.47 9.61 0.36
CA GLU A 224 51.05 9.04 -0.93
C GLU A 224 50.27 10.06 -1.78
N ILE A 225 49.34 10.79 -1.17
CA ILE A 225 48.54 11.83 -1.82
C ILE A 225 49.41 13.02 -2.26
N GLU A 226 50.27 13.53 -1.39
CA GLU A 226 51.14 14.68 -1.67
C GLU A 226 52.11 14.37 -2.81
N ILE A 227 52.71 13.18 -2.78
CA ILE A 227 53.66 12.74 -3.83
C ILE A 227 52.96 12.60 -5.17
N SER A 228 51.79 11.96 -5.21
CA SER A 228 51.09 11.61 -6.45
C SER A 228 50.40 12.80 -7.11
N PHE A 229 49.80 13.68 -6.32
CA PHE A 229 48.87 14.71 -6.83
C PHE A 229 49.32 16.15 -6.60
N LYS A 230 50.43 16.37 -5.86
CA LYS A 230 51.00 17.70 -5.59
C LYS A 230 50.03 18.67 -4.89
N VAL A 231 49.09 18.14 -4.10
CA VAL A 231 48.20 18.91 -3.22
C VAL A 231 48.74 18.91 -1.79
N LYS A 232 48.21 19.77 -0.92
CA LYS A 232 48.53 19.79 0.51
C LYS A 232 47.66 18.80 1.27
N THR A 233 48.20 18.22 2.34
CA THR A 233 47.41 17.43 3.28
C THR A 233 47.54 17.92 4.72
N LYS A 234 46.52 17.63 5.54
CA LYS A 234 46.55 17.73 7.00
C LYS A 234 45.99 16.45 7.57
N ILE A 235 46.57 15.93 8.65
CA ILE A 235 46.07 14.72 9.31
C ILE A 235 45.48 15.07 10.67
N ILE A 236 44.40 14.40 11.05
CA ILE A 236 43.80 14.48 12.39
C ILE A 236 43.56 13.06 12.87
N SER A 237 44.32 12.64 13.88
CA SER A 237 44.16 11.33 14.51
C SER A 237 43.10 11.40 15.60
N VAL A 238 41.98 10.69 15.43
CA VAL A 238 40.88 10.69 16.38
C VAL A 238 40.05 9.41 16.30
N ASP A 239 39.55 8.95 17.44
CA ASP A 239 38.55 7.88 17.52
C ASP A 239 37.15 8.43 17.77
N PHE A 240 36.28 8.32 16.77
CA PHE A 240 34.88 8.73 16.85
C PHE A 240 34.05 7.88 17.83
N SER A 241 34.55 6.73 18.29
CA SER A 241 33.92 5.99 19.40
C SER A 241 33.89 6.80 20.70
N LEU A 242 34.72 7.85 20.83
CA LEU A 242 34.76 8.74 21.99
C LEU A 242 33.65 9.82 21.96
N GLY A 243 32.79 9.82 20.94
CA GLY A 243 31.62 10.71 20.87
C GLY A 243 32.00 12.20 20.88
N PRO A 244 31.43 13.05 21.77
CA PRO A 244 31.68 14.49 21.78
C PRO A 244 33.16 14.88 21.88
N LYS A 245 33.97 14.13 22.65
CA LYS A 245 35.41 14.39 22.80
C LYS A 245 36.15 14.31 21.46
N ALA A 246 35.75 13.39 20.59
CA ALA A 246 36.34 13.27 19.25
C ALA A 246 36.11 14.55 18.42
N ILE A 247 34.90 15.11 18.51
CA ILE A 247 34.52 16.32 17.78
C ILE A 247 35.29 17.54 18.28
N GLU A 248 35.53 17.64 19.59
CA GLU A 248 36.36 18.69 20.18
C GLU A 248 37.81 18.65 19.66
N VAL A 249 38.39 17.45 19.58
CA VAL A 249 39.75 17.24 19.03
C VAL A 249 39.83 17.63 17.55
N VAL A 250 38.81 17.30 16.76
CA VAL A 250 38.76 17.71 15.35
C VAL A 250 38.62 19.23 15.24
N LYS A 251 37.71 19.82 16.02
CA LYS A 251 37.47 21.27 16.03
C LYS A 251 38.74 22.06 16.38
N SER A 252 39.48 21.64 17.42
CA SER A 252 40.69 22.35 17.85
C SER A 252 41.81 22.31 16.82
N GLN A 253 41.87 21.26 15.99
CA GLN A 253 42.91 21.10 14.97
C GLN A 253 42.56 21.69 13.61
N LEU A 254 41.32 22.13 13.36
CA LEU A 254 40.93 22.65 12.05
C LEU A 254 41.39 24.09 11.78
N GLU A 255 41.75 24.88 12.82
CA GLU A 255 42.46 26.17 12.71
C GLU A 255 42.00 27.05 11.53
N ASP A 256 40.71 27.42 11.50
CA ASP A 256 40.07 28.25 10.47
C ASP A 256 40.26 27.81 9.01
N LEU A 257 40.67 26.56 8.77
CA LEU A 257 40.80 26.03 7.41
C LEU A 257 39.45 26.13 6.68
N PRO A 258 39.44 26.69 5.45
CA PRO A 258 38.20 26.87 4.69
C PRO A 258 37.78 25.54 4.06
N ILE A 259 37.27 24.61 4.89
CA ILE A 259 36.77 23.31 4.43
C ILE A 259 35.55 23.54 3.54
N GLY A 260 35.73 23.28 2.25
CA GLY A 260 34.71 23.41 1.22
C GLY A 260 33.93 22.12 0.98
N ILE A 261 34.56 20.97 1.21
CA ILE A 261 33.94 19.65 1.01
C ILE A 261 34.07 18.85 2.30
N LEU A 262 32.97 18.31 2.82
CA LEU A 262 32.96 17.33 3.91
C LEU A 262 32.53 15.98 3.35
N VAL A 263 33.34 14.94 3.55
CA VAL A 263 32.98 13.54 3.25
C VAL A 263 32.85 12.77 4.56
N ASN A 264 31.60 12.60 5.01
CA ASN A 264 31.24 11.74 6.12
C ASN A 264 31.21 10.29 5.66
N ASN A 265 32.36 9.63 5.71
CA ASN A 265 32.56 8.25 5.30
C ASN A 265 32.89 7.31 6.47
N VAL A 266 33.37 7.82 7.61
CA VAL A 266 33.67 6.96 8.76
C VAL A 266 32.45 6.14 9.17
N GLY A 267 32.65 4.86 9.42
CA GLY A 267 31.57 3.96 9.79
C GLY A 267 32.09 2.70 10.47
N LYS A 268 31.25 2.12 11.31
CA LYS A 268 31.43 0.81 11.93
C LYS A 268 30.22 -0.07 11.58
N GLN A 269 30.49 -1.33 11.31
CA GLN A 269 29.48 -2.38 11.25
C GLN A 269 29.90 -3.52 12.17
N TYR A 270 29.09 -4.57 12.20
CA TYR A 270 29.33 -5.78 12.97
C TYR A 270 30.54 -6.51 12.40
N CYS A 271 31.25 -7.29 13.21
CA CYS A 271 32.38 -8.09 12.71
C CYS A 271 31.93 -9.13 11.65
N TYR A 272 30.73 -9.68 11.80
CA TYR A 272 29.99 -10.49 10.84
C TYR A 272 28.49 -10.39 11.19
N PRO A 273 27.56 -10.94 10.38
CA PRO A 273 26.14 -10.90 10.73
C PRO A 273 25.82 -11.72 12.00
N MET A 274 25.25 -11.05 13.01
CA MET A 274 25.03 -11.59 14.35
C MET A 274 23.61 -11.39 14.87
N TYR A 275 23.11 -12.35 15.64
CA TYR A 275 21.89 -12.11 16.41
C TYR A 275 22.15 -11.01 17.45
N LEU A 276 21.12 -10.24 17.81
CA LEU A 276 21.30 -9.00 18.57
C LEU A 276 21.98 -9.25 19.92
N GLU A 277 21.59 -10.33 20.60
CA GLU A 277 22.10 -10.77 21.89
C GLU A 277 23.55 -11.26 21.87
N GLU A 278 24.08 -11.60 20.69
CA GLU A 278 25.46 -12.05 20.53
C GLU A 278 26.43 -10.87 20.38
N VAL A 279 25.92 -9.70 20.02
CA VAL A 279 26.73 -8.53 19.72
C VAL A 279 27.17 -7.91 21.03
N PRO A 280 28.48 -7.67 21.23
CA PRO A 280 28.93 -6.99 22.43
C PRO A 280 28.27 -5.61 22.57
N GLU A 281 27.77 -5.29 23.75
CA GLU A 281 27.07 -4.02 24.01
C GLU A 281 27.90 -2.80 23.57
N GLN A 282 29.20 -2.83 23.83
CA GLN A 282 30.13 -1.78 23.41
C GLN A 282 30.15 -1.59 21.88
N GLU A 283 30.04 -2.65 21.10
CA GLU A 283 29.97 -2.54 19.63
C GLU A 283 28.69 -1.86 19.17
N LEU A 284 27.55 -2.15 19.81
CA LEU A 284 26.28 -1.50 19.51
C LEU A 284 26.37 0.02 19.77
N TRP A 285 26.91 0.41 20.93
CA TRP A 285 27.13 1.82 21.25
C TRP A 285 28.12 2.50 20.29
N ASP A 286 29.18 1.81 19.90
CA ASP A 286 30.14 2.35 18.94
C ASP A 286 29.52 2.56 17.56
N ILE A 287 28.67 1.64 17.07
CA ILE A 287 27.95 1.82 15.81
C ILE A 287 27.10 3.09 15.87
N ILE A 288 26.38 3.33 16.97
CA ILE A 288 25.58 4.55 17.14
C ILE A 288 26.47 5.80 17.17
N LYS A 289 27.49 5.84 18.03
CA LYS A 289 28.39 7.01 18.16
C LYS A 289 29.09 7.33 16.85
N ILE A 290 29.57 6.32 16.12
CA ILE A 290 30.34 6.50 14.89
C ILE A 290 29.41 6.80 13.71
N ASN A 291 28.38 6.00 13.46
CA ASN A 291 27.57 6.15 12.25
C ASN A 291 26.54 7.27 12.35
N VAL A 292 26.01 7.54 13.56
CA VAL A 292 25.01 8.59 13.81
C VAL A 292 25.67 9.82 14.41
N GLY A 293 26.42 9.66 15.49
CA GLY A 293 27.03 10.80 16.20
C GLY A 293 28.04 11.56 15.33
N ALA A 294 28.95 10.86 14.66
CA ALA A 294 30.02 11.53 13.90
C ALA A 294 29.46 12.31 12.70
N VAL A 295 28.59 11.73 11.88
CA VAL A 295 27.99 12.42 10.71
C VAL A 295 27.25 13.68 11.14
N THR A 296 26.47 13.62 12.21
CA THR A 296 25.66 14.75 12.69
C THR A 296 26.55 15.87 13.20
N MET A 297 27.54 15.53 14.03
CA MET A 297 28.38 16.54 14.67
C MET A 297 29.44 17.12 13.74
N MET A 298 30.01 16.33 12.83
CA MET A 298 30.92 16.82 11.79
C MET A 298 30.21 17.75 10.81
N THR A 299 28.99 17.38 10.41
CA THR A 299 28.14 18.24 9.57
C THR A 299 27.84 19.56 10.29
N ARG A 300 27.34 19.50 11.54
CA ARG A 300 27.06 20.70 12.34
C ARG A 300 28.29 21.60 12.51
N LEU A 301 29.48 21.01 12.69
CA LEU A 301 30.73 21.74 12.86
C LEU A 301 31.09 22.56 11.61
N LEU A 302 30.89 22.02 10.41
CA LEU A 302 31.39 22.61 9.17
C LEU A 302 30.33 23.36 8.35
N VAL A 303 29.05 22.99 8.48
CA VAL A 303 27.97 23.56 7.67
C VAL A 303 27.82 25.07 7.89
N LYS A 304 28.07 25.56 9.10
CA LYS A 304 28.04 27.01 9.38
C LYS A 304 29.03 27.77 8.49
N GLY A 305 30.27 27.31 8.40
CA GLY A 305 31.29 27.96 7.57
C GLY A 305 30.97 27.88 6.07
N MET A 306 30.35 26.78 5.61
CA MET A 306 29.90 26.64 4.22
C MET A 306 28.75 27.61 3.91
N LYS A 307 27.77 27.71 4.83
CA LYS A 307 26.66 28.67 4.76
C LYS A 307 27.13 30.12 4.73
N ASP A 308 28.05 30.49 5.62
CA ASP A 308 28.57 31.87 5.70
C ASP A 308 29.28 32.29 4.40
N ARG A 309 29.85 31.33 3.65
CA ARG A 309 30.48 31.56 2.33
C ARG A 309 29.53 31.36 1.14
N ASN A 310 28.28 31.01 1.40
CA ASN A 310 27.28 30.62 0.39
C ASN A 310 27.80 29.55 -0.59
N ARG A 311 28.68 28.66 -0.11
CA ARG A 311 29.42 27.71 -0.94
C ARG A 311 29.99 26.56 -0.10
N GLY A 312 29.62 25.33 -0.48
CA GLY A 312 30.25 24.11 0.03
C GLY A 312 29.53 22.84 -0.42
N ALA A 313 30.10 21.68 -0.08
CA ALA A 313 29.49 20.39 -0.31
C ALA A 313 29.64 19.46 0.90
N ILE A 314 28.58 18.71 1.19
CA ILE A 314 28.55 17.67 2.21
C ILE A 314 28.15 16.36 1.52
N VAL A 315 28.99 15.34 1.66
CA VAL A 315 28.77 14.00 1.13
C VAL A 315 28.64 13.05 2.30
N ASN A 316 27.46 12.46 2.44
CA ASN A 316 27.18 11.49 3.48
C ASN A 316 27.12 10.08 2.89
N VAL A 317 28.04 9.21 3.32
CA VAL A 317 28.14 7.83 2.84
C VAL A 317 27.33 6.90 3.73
N SER A 318 26.17 6.51 3.24
CA SER A 318 25.30 5.52 3.85
C SER A 318 25.66 4.09 3.42
N SER A 319 24.70 3.28 3.00
CA SER A 319 24.85 1.92 2.51
C SER A 319 23.54 1.43 1.89
N GLY A 320 23.61 0.50 0.94
CA GLY A 320 22.46 -0.27 0.45
C GLY A 320 21.71 -1.03 1.56
N ALA A 321 22.33 -1.23 2.74
CA ALA A 321 21.66 -1.78 3.92
C ALA A 321 20.48 -0.93 4.41
N GLU A 322 20.41 0.36 4.05
CA GLU A 322 19.27 1.23 4.37
C GLU A 322 17.99 0.88 3.60
N CYS A 323 18.11 0.11 2.51
CA CYS A 323 16.99 -0.12 1.61
C CYS A 323 15.85 -0.89 2.28
N GLN A 324 16.15 -1.72 3.29
CA GLN A 324 15.19 -2.54 4.02
C GLN A 324 15.63 -2.79 5.47
N PRO A 325 14.71 -3.15 6.37
CA PRO A 325 15.08 -3.80 7.62
C PRO A 325 15.95 -5.03 7.35
N LEU A 326 17.08 -5.12 8.05
CA LEU A 326 18.11 -6.13 7.76
C LEU A 326 18.41 -6.98 9.01
N PRO A 327 17.76 -8.15 9.16
CA PRO A 327 18.03 -9.08 10.25
C PRO A 327 19.51 -9.48 10.31
N LEU A 328 20.03 -9.71 11.53
CA LEU A 328 21.45 -9.95 11.83
C LEU A 328 22.40 -8.76 11.65
N MET A 329 21.92 -7.62 11.15
CA MET A 329 22.67 -6.37 10.97
C MET A 329 21.79 -5.16 11.34
N ASN A 330 20.90 -5.33 12.31
CA ASN A 330 19.77 -4.43 12.56
C ASN A 330 20.19 -2.99 12.95
N VAL A 331 21.07 -2.83 13.94
CA VAL A 331 21.54 -1.50 14.39
C VAL A 331 22.36 -0.81 13.30
N TYR A 332 23.13 -1.58 12.53
CA TYR A 332 23.88 -1.06 11.39
C TYR A 332 22.93 -0.51 10.32
N ALA A 333 21.97 -1.31 9.84
CA ALA A 333 21.00 -0.89 8.85
C ALA A 333 20.18 0.32 9.32
N ALA A 334 19.72 0.32 10.58
CA ALA A 334 19.02 1.46 11.16
C ALA A 334 19.87 2.74 11.17
N SER A 335 21.17 2.65 11.50
CA SER A 335 22.09 3.79 11.45
C SER A 335 22.29 4.35 10.05
N LYS A 336 22.17 3.51 9.02
CA LYS A 336 22.27 3.91 7.61
C LYS A 336 20.98 4.57 7.11
N VAL A 337 19.81 4.10 7.55
CA VAL A 337 18.55 4.83 7.34
C VAL A 337 18.58 6.21 7.99
N TYR A 338 19.15 6.35 9.19
CA TYR A 338 19.35 7.65 9.82
C TYR A 338 20.15 8.59 8.91
N ILE A 339 21.29 8.14 8.39
CA ILE A 339 22.11 8.94 7.47
C ILE A 339 21.31 9.39 6.26
N LYS A 340 20.51 8.50 5.65
CA LYS A 340 19.65 8.87 4.51
C LYS A 340 18.72 10.01 4.82
N TYR A 341 17.86 9.86 5.83
CA TYR A 341 16.88 10.89 6.16
C TYR A 341 17.50 12.16 6.72
N PHE A 342 18.58 12.04 7.50
CA PHE A 342 19.38 13.19 7.92
C PHE A 342 19.90 13.98 6.71
N THR A 343 20.41 13.29 5.69
CA THR A 343 20.96 13.93 4.48
C THR A 343 19.87 14.58 3.63
N GLU A 344 18.71 13.94 3.49
CA GLU A 344 17.58 14.47 2.74
C GLU A 344 17.01 15.73 3.40
N ALA A 345 16.77 15.71 4.71
CA ALA A 345 16.31 16.88 5.44
C ALA A 345 17.35 18.02 5.42
N LEU A 346 18.63 17.70 5.66
CA LEU A 346 19.72 18.69 5.63
C LEU A 346 19.83 19.39 4.27
N ARG A 347 19.56 18.68 3.17
CA ARG A 347 19.59 19.28 1.84
C ARG A 347 18.57 20.42 1.72
N GLU A 348 17.34 20.18 2.17
CA GLU A 348 16.27 21.19 2.12
C GLU A 348 16.59 22.38 3.05
N GLU A 349 17.15 22.13 4.24
CA GLU A 349 17.54 23.19 5.20
C GLU A 349 18.60 24.16 4.63
N TYR A 350 19.50 23.68 3.78
CA TYR A 350 20.65 24.46 3.30
C TYR A 350 20.65 24.72 1.78
N ALA A 351 19.59 24.36 1.06
CA ALA A 351 19.47 24.55 -0.39
C ALA A 351 19.62 26.04 -0.79
N GLU A 352 19.01 26.95 -0.04
CA GLU A 352 19.08 28.40 -0.30
C GLU A 352 20.43 29.04 0.09
N HIS A 353 21.30 28.27 0.77
CA HIS A 353 22.57 28.75 1.30
C HIS A 353 23.78 28.28 0.47
N GLY A 354 23.55 27.85 -0.78
CA GLY A 354 24.62 27.43 -1.70
C GLY A 354 25.40 26.21 -1.23
N VAL A 355 24.84 25.41 -0.31
CA VAL A 355 25.47 24.17 0.19
C VAL A 355 24.86 22.97 -0.54
N THR A 356 25.70 22.27 -1.30
CA THR A 356 25.31 21.00 -1.90
C THR A 356 25.33 19.90 -0.86
N VAL A 357 24.25 19.13 -0.74
CA VAL A 357 24.19 17.98 0.17
C VAL A 357 23.88 16.71 -0.63
N GLN A 358 24.86 15.80 -0.67
CA GLN A 358 24.80 14.56 -1.43
C GLN A 358 24.72 13.34 -0.51
N HIS A 359 23.86 12.42 -0.90
CA HIS A 359 23.70 11.11 -0.29
C HIS A 359 24.30 10.00 -1.18
N LEU A 360 25.12 9.13 -0.60
CA LEU A 360 25.67 7.95 -1.28
C LEU A 360 25.21 6.64 -0.62
N SER A 361 24.64 5.72 -1.39
CA SER A 361 24.17 4.39 -0.95
C SER A 361 24.98 3.25 -1.58
N PRO A 362 26.26 3.05 -1.21
CA PRO A 362 27.06 1.97 -1.76
C PRO A 362 26.49 0.59 -1.38
N PHE A 363 26.48 -0.33 -2.34
CA PHE A 363 26.29 -1.76 -2.07
C PHE A 363 27.65 -2.37 -1.68
N PHE A 364 27.84 -3.69 -1.81
CA PHE A 364 29.11 -4.31 -1.46
C PHE A 364 30.25 -3.75 -2.32
N ILE A 365 31.34 -3.36 -1.65
CA ILE A 365 32.58 -2.89 -2.24
C ILE A 365 33.69 -3.72 -1.60
N ASN A 366 34.67 -4.11 -2.40
CA ASN A 366 35.83 -4.86 -1.93
C ASN A 366 36.66 -3.96 -1.00
N THR A 367 36.44 -4.14 0.31
CA THR A 367 37.09 -3.41 1.39
C THR A 367 37.21 -4.31 2.61
N LYS A 368 38.07 -3.92 3.54
CA LYS A 368 38.26 -4.64 4.81
C LYS A 368 37.01 -4.74 5.67
N MET A 369 36.05 -3.84 5.45
CA MET A 369 34.76 -3.85 6.15
C MET A 369 34.01 -5.17 5.89
N ASN A 370 34.18 -5.78 4.71
CA ASN A 370 33.49 -7.01 4.30
C ASN A 370 34.34 -8.28 4.44
N HIS A 371 35.35 -8.30 5.32
CA HIS A 371 36.27 -9.44 5.47
C HIS A 371 35.60 -10.74 5.97
N PHE A 372 34.38 -10.68 6.50
CA PHE A 372 33.65 -11.86 6.98
C PHE A 372 33.20 -12.84 5.88
N SER A 373 33.37 -12.49 4.59
CA SER A 373 33.07 -13.38 3.47
C SER A 373 34.07 -13.16 2.34
N ASP A 374 34.76 -14.22 1.93
CA ASP A 374 35.76 -14.16 0.83
C ASP A 374 35.13 -13.74 -0.49
N LYS A 375 33.85 -14.10 -0.70
CA LYS A 375 33.07 -13.69 -1.88
C LYS A 375 32.99 -12.17 -2.05
N LEU A 376 33.11 -11.43 -0.95
CA LEU A 376 33.07 -9.96 -0.94
C LEU A 376 34.47 -9.33 -0.98
N GLN A 377 35.53 -10.15 -0.94
CA GLN A 377 36.93 -9.74 -1.10
C GLN A 377 37.44 -9.95 -2.54
N GLU A 378 36.62 -10.50 -3.42
CA GLU A 378 36.90 -10.62 -4.84
C GLU A 378 36.25 -9.47 -5.62
N THR A 379 37.06 -8.76 -6.41
CA THR A 379 36.54 -7.68 -7.25
C THR A 379 35.75 -8.26 -8.41
N SER A 380 34.51 -7.81 -8.56
CA SER A 380 33.60 -8.21 -9.64
C SER A 380 32.77 -7.00 -10.11
N LEU A 381 31.96 -7.19 -11.15
CA LEU A 381 31.05 -6.14 -11.63
C LEU A 381 30.06 -5.68 -10.54
N LEU A 382 29.63 -6.58 -9.66
CA LEU A 382 28.70 -6.26 -8.57
C LEU A 382 29.42 -5.76 -7.31
N VAL A 383 30.70 -6.11 -7.16
CA VAL A 383 31.55 -5.76 -6.00
C VAL A 383 32.82 -5.08 -6.52
N PRO A 384 32.75 -3.77 -6.87
CA PRO A 384 33.92 -3.06 -7.36
C PRO A 384 34.97 -2.89 -6.26
N ASP A 385 36.21 -2.60 -6.64
CA ASP A 385 37.21 -2.11 -5.70
C ASP A 385 36.92 -0.64 -5.29
N ALA A 386 37.50 -0.23 -4.17
CA ALA A 386 37.29 1.11 -3.62
C ALA A 386 37.73 2.25 -4.57
N THR A 387 38.77 2.04 -5.38
CA THR A 387 39.28 3.05 -6.33
C THR A 387 38.29 3.25 -7.47
N THR A 388 37.81 2.15 -8.06
CA THR A 388 36.77 2.20 -9.09
C THR A 388 35.52 2.87 -8.54
N TYR A 389 35.03 2.48 -7.36
CA TYR A 389 33.89 3.11 -6.72
C TYR A 389 34.10 4.62 -6.53
N ALA A 390 35.22 5.04 -5.94
CA ALA A 390 35.49 6.45 -5.65
C ALA A 390 35.50 7.33 -6.91
N LYS A 391 36.07 6.84 -8.02
CA LYS A 391 36.08 7.55 -9.31
C LYS A 391 34.67 7.91 -9.79
N TYR A 392 33.75 6.94 -9.74
CA TYR A 392 32.35 7.17 -10.11
C TYR A 392 31.61 8.00 -9.07
N ALA A 393 31.86 7.77 -7.77
CA ALA A 393 31.17 8.51 -6.72
C ALA A 393 31.51 10.02 -6.78
N VAL A 394 32.79 10.38 -6.90
CA VAL A 394 33.23 11.78 -7.01
C VAL A 394 32.72 12.43 -8.30
N SER A 395 32.58 11.70 -9.41
CA SER A 395 32.06 12.27 -10.66
C SER A 395 30.59 12.72 -10.57
N THR A 396 29.84 12.22 -9.59
CA THR A 396 28.45 12.62 -9.31
C THR A 396 28.32 13.82 -8.37
N LEU A 397 29.42 14.21 -7.68
CA LEU A 397 29.41 15.26 -6.67
C LEU A 397 28.95 16.59 -7.26
N GLY A 398 27.86 17.15 -6.72
CA GLY A 398 27.31 18.42 -7.19
C GLY A 398 26.52 18.33 -8.50
N LYS A 399 26.22 17.12 -8.98
CA LYS A 399 25.32 16.83 -10.09
C LYS A 399 24.08 16.08 -9.63
N ILE A 400 24.23 15.22 -8.62
CA ILE A 400 23.18 14.32 -8.16
C ILE A 400 23.06 14.36 -6.65
N ASN A 401 21.82 14.49 -6.19
CA ASN A 401 21.47 14.53 -4.79
C ASN A 401 21.56 13.16 -4.10
N HIS A 402 21.13 12.11 -4.79
CA HIS A 402 21.14 10.72 -4.31
C HIS A 402 21.75 9.79 -5.37
N SER A 403 22.81 9.07 -5.01
CA SER A 403 23.48 8.13 -5.91
C SER A 403 23.92 6.89 -5.14
N THR A 404 24.03 5.75 -5.81
CA THR A 404 24.69 4.57 -5.23
C THR A 404 26.21 4.68 -5.31
N GLY A 405 26.76 5.75 -5.90
CA GLY A 405 28.19 5.99 -6.11
C GLY A 405 28.82 5.17 -7.24
N TYR A 406 28.16 4.09 -7.67
CA TYR A 406 28.59 3.24 -8.78
C TYR A 406 27.38 2.81 -9.61
N TRP A 407 27.47 2.90 -10.94
CA TRP A 407 26.33 2.75 -11.83
C TRP A 407 25.70 1.35 -11.78
N VAL A 408 26.51 0.28 -11.62
CA VAL A 408 25.99 -1.09 -11.45
C VAL A 408 25.20 -1.22 -10.16
N HIS A 409 25.66 -0.56 -9.08
CA HIS A 409 24.90 -0.51 -7.83
C HIS A 409 23.56 0.20 -8.03
N GLY A 410 23.45 1.13 -8.97
CA GLY A 410 22.18 1.76 -9.34
C GLY A 410 21.19 0.78 -9.95
N ILE A 411 21.66 -0.11 -10.83
CA ILE A 411 20.87 -1.22 -11.39
C ILE A 411 20.46 -2.18 -10.25
N GLN A 412 21.39 -2.55 -9.37
CA GLN A 412 21.09 -3.39 -8.21
C GLN A 412 20.06 -2.75 -7.29
N HIS A 413 20.16 -1.45 -7.02
CA HIS A 413 19.21 -0.70 -6.21
C HIS A 413 17.81 -0.74 -6.81
N PHE A 414 17.68 -0.53 -8.13
CA PHE A 414 16.41 -0.65 -8.83
C PHE A 414 15.76 -2.02 -8.58
N PHE A 415 16.47 -3.12 -8.88
CA PHE A 415 15.90 -4.45 -8.67
C PHE A 415 15.68 -4.81 -7.20
N THR A 416 16.53 -4.31 -6.31
CA THR A 416 16.43 -4.54 -4.87
C THR A 416 15.19 -3.85 -4.29
N THR A 417 14.72 -2.74 -4.86
CA THR A 417 13.61 -1.96 -4.28
C THR A 417 12.23 -2.33 -4.85
N ILE A 418 12.16 -3.13 -5.92
CA ILE A 418 10.89 -3.60 -6.50
C ILE A 418 10.08 -4.48 -5.54
N PRO A 419 10.66 -5.51 -4.88
CA PRO A 419 9.86 -6.40 -4.05
C PRO A 419 9.35 -5.70 -2.78
N PRO A 420 8.16 -6.08 -2.27
CA PRO A 420 7.66 -5.62 -0.97
C PRO A 420 8.66 -5.83 0.16
N VAL A 421 8.64 -4.95 1.15
CA VAL A 421 9.61 -4.92 2.28
C VAL A 421 9.74 -6.30 2.96
N TRP A 422 8.64 -7.02 3.16
CA TRP A 422 8.67 -8.34 3.82
C TRP A 422 9.44 -9.40 3.01
N ILE A 423 9.38 -9.34 1.67
CA ILE A 423 10.18 -10.22 0.79
C ILE A 423 11.66 -9.85 0.92
N ARG A 424 11.98 -8.56 0.81
CA ARG A 424 13.36 -8.06 0.90
C ARG A 424 14.00 -8.39 2.24
N MET A 425 13.24 -8.31 3.33
CA MET A 425 13.67 -8.70 4.67
C MET A 425 13.98 -10.21 4.75
N LYS A 426 13.17 -11.08 4.12
CA LYS A 426 13.44 -12.53 4.06
C LYS A 426 14.69 -12.84 3.23
N ILE A 427 14.87 -12.19 2.08
CA ILE A 427 16.07 -12.31 1.25
C ILE A 427 17.31 -11.84 2.03
N GLY A 428 17.23 -10.68 2.69
CA GLY A 428 18.32 -10.14 3.51
C GLY A 428 18.70 -11.05 4.68
N LEU A 429 17.71 -11.65 5.36
CA LEU A 429 17.96 -12.64 6.41
C LEU A 429 18.68 -13.87 5.86
N TYR A 430 18.23 -14.41 4.71
CA TYR A 430 18.88 -15.56 4.08
C TYR A 430 20.34 -15.24 3.71
N LEU A 431 20.57 -14.09 3.08
CA LEU A 431 21.90 -13.65 2.69
C LEU A 431 22.84 -13.48 3.90
N ASN A 432 22.36 -12.83 4.95
CA ASN A 432 23.15 -12.63 6.16
C ASN A 432 23.44 -13.93 6.93
N LYS A 433 22.52 -14.91 6.90
CA LYS A 433 22.81 -16.26 7.41
C LYS A 433 23.93 -16.93 6.61
N SER A 434 23.92 -16.80 5.28
CA SER A 434 24.99 -17.33 4.43
C SER A 434 26.34 -16.66 4.73
N PHE A 435 26.39 -15.34 4.90
CA PHE A 435 27.62 -14.64 5.28
C PHE A 435 28.13 -15.02 6.67
N ARG A 436 27.21 -15.22 7.63
CA ARG A 436 27.55 -15.74 8.95
C ARG A 436 28.17 -17.14 8.87
N GLU A 437 27.63 -18.02 8.04
CA GLU A 437 28.20 -19.36 7.80
C GLU A 437 29.59 -19.28 7.16
N ASP A 438 29.79 -18.38 6.18
CA ASP A 438 31.10 -18.14 5.55
C ASP A 438 32.13 -17.72 6.60
N TYR A 439 31.79 -16.79 7.50
CA TYR A 439 32.67 -16.36 8.60
C TYR A 439 33.11 -17.53 9.50
N PHE A 440 32.16 -18.35 9.97
CA PHE A 440 32.50 -19.51 10.81
C PHE A 440 33.27 -20.59 10.06
N ARG A 441 33.09 -20.70 8.73
CA ARG A 441 33.90 -21.59 7.90
C ARG A 441 35.36 -21.11 7.85
N GLN A 442 35.58 -19.81 7.66
CA GLN A 442 36.93 -19.21 7.65
C GLN A 442 37.64 -19.40 8.99
N LEU A 443 36.95 -19.20 10.11
CA LEU A 443 37.52 -19.43 11.44
C LEU A 443 37.99 -20.88 11.63
N LYS A 444 37.28 -21.86 11.06
CA LYS A 444 37.68 -23.28 11.11
C LYS A 444 38.87 -23.63 10.20
N ILE A 445 39.10 -22.85 9.14
CA ILE A 445 40.25 -23.05 8.23
C ILE A 445 41.52 -22.42 8.82
N ASN A 446 41.37 -21.33 9.56
CA ASN A 446 42.49 -20.57 10.14
C ASN A 446 42.95 -21.06 11.52
N ASN A 447 42.14 -21.88 12.20
CA ASN A 447 42.46 -22.58 13.45
C ASN A 447 42.87 -24.02 13.15
#